data_AF-A0A7S1ZR57-F1
#
_entry.id   AF-A0A7S1ZR57-F1
#
_cell.length_a   1.000
_cell.length_b   1.000
_cell.length_c   1.000
_cell.angle_alpha   90.00
_cell.angle_beta   90.00
_cell.angle_gamma   90.00
#
_symmetry.space_group_name_H-M   'P 1'
#
loop_
_entity.id
_entity.type
_entity.pdbx_description
1 polymer ?
#
loop_
_entity_poly.entity_id
_entity_poly.type
_entity_poly.pdbx_seq_one_letter_code
_entity_poly.pdbx_strand_id
1 'polypeptide(L)'
;DGFATALDPTTGKELGPSGFSARLSSLDGKDDAIHSVCIPNDDEDVRYAYVSGTTMGVLDQDATAPGSVDGTIRQAFLAKLDLDAMDFVWKRQIGAAAGPGEGRDVYGNGCAVSDDGSRVYLGGTVKDGGSLDHPTLGGTRSSGGGAVFPV
;
A
#
# COMPACT_ATOMS: atom_id res chain seq x y z
N ASP A 1 -11.13 -6.87 3.24
CA ASP A 1 -11.30 -5.44 2.92
C ASP A 1 -10.74 -4.53 3.99
N GLY A 2 -10.10 -3.45 3.55
CA GLY A 2 -9.76 -2.29 4.37
C GLY A 2 -10.66 -1.09 4.03
N PHE A 3 -10.61 -0.04 4.84
CA PHE A 3 -11.30 1.21 4.56
C PHE A 3 -10.53 2.43 5.09
N ALA A 4 -10.75 3.59 4.49
CA ALA A 4 -10.32 4.88 4.99
C ALA A 4 -11.54 5.77 5.17
N THR A 5 -11.62 6.49 6.29
CA THR A 5 -12.78 7.33 6.63
C THR A 5 -12.32 8.73 7.04
N ALA A 6 -12.94 9.74 6.45
CA ALA A 6 -12.75 11.14 6.79
C ALA A 6 -13.65 11.54 7.95
N LEU A 7 -13.04 11.98 9.04
CA LEU A 7 -13.73 12.46 10.24
C LEU A 7 -13.28 13.89 10.56
N ASP A 8 -14.20 14.68 11.09
CA ASP A 8 -13.94 15.99 11.65
C ASP A 8 -13.00 15.82 12.83
N PRO A 9 -11.82 16.47 12.84
CA PRO A 9 -10.81 16.25 13.87
C PRO A 9 -11.21 16.81 15.24
N THR A 10 -12.19 17.72 15.29
CA THR A 10 -12.65 18.35 16.53
C THR A 10 -13.81 17.58 17.16
N THR A 11 -14.69 17.02 16.34
CA THR A 11 -15.96 16.41 16.76
C THR A 11 -16.02 14.90 16.55
N GLY A 12 -15.11 14.33 15.74
CA GLY A 12 -15.10 12.92 15.36
C GLY A 12 -16.25 12.50 14.45
N LYS A 13 -17.03 13.45 13.92
CA LYS A 13 -18.16 13.18 13.02
C LYS A 13 -17.69 12.98 11.59
N GLU A 14 -18.42 12.20 10.82
CA GLU A 14 -18.18 12.02 9.39
C GLU A 14 -18.26 13.36 8.65
N LEU A 15 -17.29 13.62 7.77
CA LEU A 15 -17.25 14.83 6.95
C LEU A 15 -18.09 14.65 5.68
N GLY A 16 -19.18 15.41 5.56
CA GLY A 16 -20.00 15.53 4.36
C GLY A 16 -21.20 14.55 4.28
N PRO A 17 -22.26 14.91 3.53
CA PRO A 17 -23.48 14.09 3.41
C PRO A 17 -23.33 12.90 2.43
N SER A 18 -22.22 12.80 1.68
CA SER A 18 -21.94 11.73 0.72
C SER A 18 -20.43 11.58 0.52
N GLY A 19 -19.90 10.34 0.58
CA GLY A 19 -18.50 10.07 0.24
C GLY A 19 -17.51 10.44 1.34
N PHE A 20 -17.71 9.95 2.57
CA PHE A 20 -16.78 10.13 3.69
C PHE A 20 -15.91 8.89 3.95
N SER A 21 -16.14 7.80 3.22
CA SER A 21 -15.37 6.56 3.37
C SER A 21 -15.03 5.95 2.01
N ALA A 22 -13.77 5.57 1.85
CA ALA A 22 -13.27 4.80 0.73
C ALA A 22 -13.07 3.35 1.17
N ARG A 23 -13.63 2.38 0.42
CA ARG A 23 -13.41 0.96 0.67
C ARG A 23 -12.29 0.45 -0.23
N LEU A 24 -11.30 -0.20 0.36
CA LEU A 24 -10.26 -0.93 -0.35
C LEU A 24 -10.59 -2.42 -0.31
N SER A 25 -10.97 -2.98 -1.46
CA SER A 25 -11.28 -4.40 -1.59
C SER A 25 -10.47 -5.00 -2.72
N SER A 26 -9.91 -6.16 -2.46
CA SER A 26 -9.38 -7.05 -3.49
C SER A 26 -10.49 -7.58 -4.40
N LEU A 27 -10.15 -7.78 -5.68
CA LEU A 27 -11.06 -8.21 -6.73
C LEU A 27 -11.55 -9.65 -6.54
N ASP A 28 -10.77 -10.45 -5.82
CA ASP A 28 -11.05 -11.84 -5.47
C ASP A 28 -11.58 -12.01 -4.04
N GLY A 29 -11.89 -10.90 -3.35
CA GLY A 29 -12.57 -10.89 -2.05
C GLY A 29 -11.75 -11.46 -0.90
N LYS A 30 -10.42 -11.33 -0.97
CA LYS A 30 -9.49 -11.76 0.07
C LYS A 30 -9.28 -10.67 1.13
N ASP A 31 -8.52 -11.03 2.15
CA ASP A 31 -8.21 -10.12 3.24
C ASP A 31 -7.28 -8.98 2.79
N ASP A 32 -7.63 -7.77 3.19
CA ASP A 32 -6.90 -6.55 2.93
C ASP A 32 -6.79 -5.80 4.25
N ALA A 33 -5.57 -5.41 4.62
CA ALA A 33 -5.29 -4.67 5.84
C ALA A 33 -4.60 -3.36 5.48
N ILE A 34 -5.17 -2.24 5.92
CA ILE A 34 -4.52 -0.92 5.87
C ILE A 34 -3.70 -0.75 7.13
N HIS A 35 -2.45 -0.32 6.98
CA HIS A 35 -1.51 -0.14 8.09
C HIS A 35 -1.18 1.33 8.34
N SER A 36 -1.12 2.16 7.30
CA SER A 36 -0.85 3.59 7.46
C SER A 36 -1.44 4.44 6.35
N VAL A 37 -1.58 5.72 6.66
CA VAL A 37 -1.96 6.78 5.72
C VAL A 37 -0.90 7.89 5.80
N CYS A 38 -0.44 8.37 4.66
CA CYS A 38 0.58 9.40 4.53
C CYS A 38 0.07 10.50 3.63
N ILE A 39 0.30 11.75 4.04
CA ILE A 39 -0.13 12.95 3.31
C ILE A 39 1.12 13.73 2.90
N PRO A 40 1.12 14.39 1.73
CA PRO A 40 2.12 15.39 1.38
C PRO A 40 2.21 16.47 2.46
N ASN A 41 3.44 16.90 2.77
CA ASN A 41 3.67 18.14 3.51
C ASN A 41 3.60 19.30 2.52
N ASP A 42 2.38 19.69 2.14
CA ASP A 42 2.14 20.92 1.41
C ASP A 42 1.30 21.85 2.29
N ASP A 43 1.70 23.13 2.35
CA ASP A 43 1.05 24.13 3.19
C ASP A 43 -0.31 24.59 2.60
N GLU A 44 -0.63 24.22 1.35
CA GLU A 44 -1.94 24.48 0.74
C GLU A 44 -2.58 23.23 0.11
N ASP A 45 -3.87 23.03 0.41
CA ASP A 45 -4.81 22.06 -0.19
C ASP A 45 -4.26 20.65 -0.52
N VAL A 46 -4.13 19.83 0.51
CA VAL A 46 -3.86 18.40 0.35
C VAL A 46 -5.05 17.70 -0.30
N ARG A 47 -4.95 17.45 -1.61
CA ARG A 47 -5.97 16.70 -2.37
C ARG A 47 -5.85 15.19 -2.26
N TYR A 48 -4.65 14.67 -2.00
CA TYR A 48 -4.37 13.25 -2.05
C TYR A 48 -3.71 12.75 -0.78
N ALA A 49 -4.10 11.55 -0.36
CA ALA A 49 -3.38 10.75 0.62
C ALA A 49 -2.88 9.46 -0.03
N TYR A 50 -1.88 8.85 0.61
CA TYR A 50 -1.34 7.57 0.23
C TYR A 50 -1.61 6.57 1.34
N VAL A 51 -2.20 5.44 0.99
CA VAL A 51 -2.57 4.38 1.91
C VAL A 51 -1.68 3.19 1.64
N SER A 52 -0.99 2.70 2.67
CA SER A 52 -0.21 1.48 2.57
C SER A 52 -0.73 0.39 3.49
N GLY A 53 -0.46 -0.84 3.10
CA GLY A 53 -0.93 -1.99 3.82
C GLY A 53 -0.46 -3.30 3.24
N THR A 54 -1.21 -4.35 3.55
CA THR A 54 -0.95 -5.71 3.11
C THR A 54 -2.24 -6.34 2.60
N THR A 55 -2.16 -7.08 1.50
CA THR A 55 -3.29 -7.81 0.93
C THR A 55 -2.90 -9.28 0.71
N MET A 56 -3.89 -10.16 0.84
CA MET A 56 -3.82 -11.52 0.31
C MET A 56 -4.50 -11.64 -1.04
N GLY A 57 -5.11 -10.59 -1.58
CA GLY A 57 -5.87 -10.64 -2.82
C GLY A 57 -5.24 -9.85 -3.96
N VAL A 58 -6.06 -9.65 -4.99
CA VAL A 58 -5.71 -8.88 -6.18
C VAL A 58 -6.28 -7.48 -6.08
N LEU A 59 -5.44 -6.48 -5.83
CA LEU A 59 -5.81 -5.07 -5.81
C LEU A 59 -5.60 -4.38 -7.16
N ASP A 60 -4.61 -4.82 -7.93
CA ASP A 60 -4.24 -4.28 -9.25
C ASP A 60 -3.94 -5.44 -10.20
N GLN A 61 -4.77 -5.64 -11.23
CA GLN A 61 -4.58 -6.71 -12.24
C GLN A 61 -3.34 -6.48 -13.11
N ASP A 62 -2.87 -5.23 -13.21
CA ASP A 62 -1.71 -4.85 -14.00
C ASP A 62 -0.42 -4.88 -13.17
N ALA A 63 -0.51 -5.15 -11.86
CA ALA A 63 0.66 -5.25 -11.00
C ALA A 63 1.44 -6.53 -11.34
N THR A 64 2.57 -6.36 -12.02
CA THR A 64 3.58 -7.39 -12.32
C THR A 64 4.39 -7.81 -11.09
N ALA A 65 3.78 -7.76 -9.90
CA ALA A 65 4.43 -8.14 -8.66
C ALA A 65 4.86 -9.60 -8.73
N PRO A 66 6.15 -9.93 -8.50
CA PRO A 66 6.57 -11.31 -8.41
C PRO A 66 5.94 -11.96 -7.17
N GLY A 67 5.21 -13.05 -7.38
CA GLY A 67 4.46 -13.73 -6.33
C GLY A 67 3.00 -13.90 -6.68
N SER A 68 2.41 -15.01 -6.23
CA SER A 68 1.13 -15.49 -6.72
C SER A 68 -0.05 -14.58 -6.40
N VAL A 69 -0.94 -14.52 -7.39
CA VAL A 69 -2.29 -13.95 -7.40
C VAL A 69 -3.30 -14.97 -6.82
N ASP A 70 -2.83 -16.11 -6.28
CA ASP A 70 -3.66 -17.24 -5.83
C ASP A 70 -4.21 -17.13 -4.40
N GLY A 71 -3.88 -16.05 -3.69
CA GLY A 71 -4.36 -15.82 -2.35
C GLY A 71 -3.61 -16.54 -1.22
N THR A 72 -2.44 -17.11 -1.51
CA THR A 72 -1.64 -17.87 -0.51
C THR A 72 -0.50 -17.08 0.11
N ILE A 73 -0.11 -15.96 -0.50
CA ILE A 73 0.97 -15.10 -0.02
C ILE A 73 0.47 -13.70 0.27
N ARG A 74 1.11 -13.03 1.23
CA ARG A 74 0.85 -11.63 1.54
C ARG A 74 1.70 -10.72 0.67
N GLN A 75 1.08 -9.71 0.08
CA GLN A 75 1.76 -8.68 -0.68
C GLN A 75 1.55 -7.34 -0.01
N ALA A 76 2.59 -6.52 0.02
CA ALA A 76 2.43 -5.13 0.41
C ALA A 76 1.68 -4.39 -0.69
N PHE A 77 0.96 -3.34 -0.33
CA PHE A 77 0.42 -2.42 -1.32
C PHE A 77 0.64 -0.97 -0.92
N LEU A 78 0.62 -0.12 -1.93
CA LEU A 78 0.50 1.33 -1.81
C LEU A 78 -0.63 1.78 -2.75
N ALA A 79 -1.48 2.67 -2.27
CA ALA A 79 -2.62 3.19 -3.02
C ALA A 79 -2.71 4.70 -2.85
N LYS A 80 -3.20 5.39 -3.89
CA LYS A 80 -3.49 6.83 -3.84
C LYS A 80 -4.98 7.05 -3.68
N LEU A 81 -5.34 7.82 -2.66
CA LEU A 81 -6.71 8.18 -2.28
C LEU A 81 -6.93 9.65 -2.63
N ASP A 82 -7.98 9.96 -3.40
CA ASP A 82 -8.49 11.32 -3.56
C ASP A 82 -9.36 11.66 -2.34
N LEU A 83 -8.99 12.72 -1.61
CA LEU A 83 -9.62 13.08 -0.34
C LEU A 83 -10.95 13.82 -0.52
N ASP A 84 -11.17 14.44 -1.69
CA ASP A 84 -12.44 15.11 -2.00
C ASP A 84 -13.48 14.08 -2.44
N ALA A 85 -13.07 13.15 -3.30
CA ALA A 85 -13.95 12.10 -3.82
C ALA A 85 -14.09 10.90 -2.87
N MET A 86 -13.16 10.74 -1.93
CA MET A 86 -12.97 9.54 -1.10
C MET A 86 -12.98 8.25 -1.94
N ASP A 87 -12.16 8.25 -2.99
CA ASP A 87 -12.00 7.12 -3.92
C ASP A 87 -10.54 6.85 -4.28
N PHE A 88 -10.22 5.59 -4.56
CA PHE A 88 -8.86 5.16 -4.89
C PHE A 88 -8.54 5.43 -6.36
N VAL A 89 -7.59 6.32 -6.61
CA VAL A 89 -7.12 6.70 -7.94
C VAL A 89 -6.31 5.58 -8.58
N TRP A 90 -5.42 4.98 -7.80
CA TRP A 90 -4.63 3.81 -8.22
C TRP A 90 -4.21 2.98 -7.00
N LYS A 91 -3.87 1.72 -7.26
CA LYS A 91 -3.35 0.75 -6.29
C LYS A 91 -2.14 0.08 -6.93
N ARG A 92 -1.10 -0.21 -6.15
CA ARG A 92 0.09 -0.93 -6.59
C ARG A 92 0.44 -2.00 -5.57
N GLN A 93 0.63 -3.23 -6.04
CA GLN A 93 1.07 -4.34 -5.21
C GLN A 93 2.57 -4.57 -5.38
N ILE A 94 3.21 -4.92 -4.26
CA ILE A 94 4.64 -5.20 -4.16
C ILE A 94 4.78 -6.55 -3.48
N GLY A 95 5.20 -7.54 -4.28
CA GLY A 95 5.42 -8.92 -3.86
C GLY A 95 6.90 -9.28 -3.95
N ALA A 96 7.30 -10.36 -3.26
CA ALA A 96 8.68 -10.85 -3.23
C ALA A 96 8.87 -12.10 -4.09
N ALA A 97 10.04 -12.18 -4.73
CA ALA A 97 10.54 -13.40 -5.33
C ALA A 97 11.23 -14.26 -4.26
N ALA A 98 11.03 -15.58 -4.31
CA ALA A 98 11.79 -16.55 -3.52
C ALA A 98 11.97 -17.86 -4.28
N GLY A 99 12.88 -18.72 -3.81
CA GLY A 99 13.07 -20.07 -4.35
C GLY A 99 11.86 -20.98 -4.15
N PRO A 100 11.89 -22.21 -4.68
CA PRO A 100 10.85 -23.21 -4.41
C PRO A 100 10.79 -23.56 -2.91
N GLY A 101 9.62 -23.42 -2.28
CA GLY A 101 9.40 -23.79 -0.88
C GLY A 101 9.74 -22.71 0.17
N GLU A 102 10.20 -21.54 -0.27
CA GLU A 102 10.43 -20.37 0.59
C GLU A 102 9.19 -19.46 0.63
N GLY A 103 8.93 -18.85 1.78
CA GLY A 103 7.81 -17.92 1.93
C GLY A 103 8.14 -16.56 1.32
N ARG A 104 7.08 -15.86 0.90
CA ARG A 104 7.17 -14.65 0.05
C ARG A 104 6.35 -13.49 0.61
N ASP A 105 6.05 -13.55 1.90
CA ASP A 105 5.18 -12.59 2.54
C ASP A 105 5.86 -11.23 2.65
N VAL A 106 5.20 -10.21 2.10
CA VAL A 106 5.61 -8.82 2.17
C VAL A 106 4.53 -8.04 2.91
N TYR A 107 4.95 -7.24 3.89
CA TYR A 107 4.06 -6.40 4.69
C TYR A 107 4.41 -4.94 4.47
N GLY A 108 3.47 -4.14 3.97
CA GLY A 108 3.63 -2.68 3.85
C GLY A 108 3.23 -2.02 5.17
N ASN A 109 4.19 -1.56 5.95
CA ASN A 109 3.98 -1.12 7.33
C ASN A 109 3.85 0.40 7.47
N GLY A 110 4.39 1.16 6.51
CA GLY A 110 4.45 2.61 6.60
C GLY A 110 4.69 3.23 5.22
N CYS A 111 4.36 4.50 5.07
CA CYS A 111 4.73 5.28 3.89
C CYS A 111 5.34 6.63 4.28
N ALA A 112 5.93 7.31 3.30
CA ALA A 112 6.36 8.70 3.42
C ALA A 112 6.21 9.39 2.07
N VAL A 113 5.91 10.68 2.06
CA VAL A 113 5.85 11.50 0.83
C VAL A 113 7.02 12.47 0.87
N SER A 114 7.70 12.70 -0.25
CA SER A 114 8.74 13.74 -0.33
C SER A 114 8.13 15.14 -0.14
N ASP A 115 8.95 16.08 0.34
CA ASP A 115 8.51 17.46 0.58
C ASP A 115 7.89 18.13 -0.66
N ASP A 116 8.41 17.80 -1.85
CA ASP A 116 7.89 18.30 -3.14
C ASP A 116 6.70 17.51 -3.70
N GLY A 117 6.19 16.51 -2.97
CA GLY A 117 5.10 15.63 -3.39
C GLY A 117 5.43 14.72 -4.59
N SER A 118 6.66 14.78 -5.13
CA SER A 118 7.02 14.09 -6.38
C SER A 118 7.25 12.58 -6.19
N ARG A 119 7.46 12.12 -4.96
CA ARG A 119 7.75 10.73 -4.62
C ARG A 119 6.97 10.28 -3.41
N VAL A 120 6.58 9.00 -3.44
CA VAL A 120 6.05 8.30 -2.28
C VAL A 120 6.90 7.06 -2.03
N TYR A 121 7.22 6.82 -0.77
CA TYR A 121 8.04 5.70 -0.32
C TYR A 121 7.16 4.74 0.45
N LEU A 122 7.37 3.45 0.24
CA LEU A 122 6.76 2.38 1.03
C LEU A 122 7.83 1.72 1.89
N GLY A 123 7.61 1.71 3.20
CA GLY A 123 8.37 0.96 4.18
C GLY A 123 7.64 -0.34 4.55
N GLY A 124 8.37 -1.43 4.65
CA GLY A 124 7.79 -2.74 4.91
C GLY A 124 8.78 -3.79 5.39
N THR A 125 8.32 -5.03 5.53
CA THR A 125 9.16 -6.19 5.88
C THR A 125 8.90 -7.32 4.91
N VAL A 126 9.96 -8.04 4.55
CA VAL A 126 9.87 -9.30 3.80
C VAL A 126 10.19 -10.45 4.75
N LYS A 127 9.33 -11.46 4.80
CA LYS A 127 9.49 -12.64 5.66
C LYS A 127 9.85 -13.89 4.85
N ASP A 128 10.26 -14.92 5.61
CA ASP A 128 10.37 -16.30 5.14
C ASP A 128 11.33 -16.54 3.96
N GLY A 129 12.39 -15.73 3.88
CA GLY A 129 13.44 -15.86 2.86
C GLY A 129 13.14 -15.15 1.55
N GLY A 130 11.97 -14.49 1.44
CA GLY A 130 11.63 -13.67 0.28
C GLY A 130 12.62 -12.54 0.05
N SER A 131 12.70 -12.09 -1.21
CA SER A 131 13.50 -10.95 -1.62
C SER A 131 12.71 -10.05 -2.57
N LEU A 132 12.82 -8.74 -2.37
CA LEU A 132 12.29 -7.75 -3.30
C LEU A 132 13.39 -7.41 -4.30
N ASP A 133 13.30 -7.97 -5.50
CA ASP A 133 14.21 -7.64 -6.59
C ASP A 133 13.51 -6.67 -7.53
N HIS A 134 13.71 -5.36 -7.30
CA HIS A 134 13.22 -4.33 -8.20
C HIS A 134 14.25 -4.14 -9.32
N PRO A 135 13.89 -4.31 -10.61
CA PRO A 135 14.85 -4.33 -11.72
C PRO A 135 15.68 -3.04 -11.87
N THR A 136 15.27 -1.93 -11.26
CA THR A 136 16.00 -0.65 -11.28
C THR A 136 16.81 -0.33 -10.01
N LEU A 137 16.72 -1.12 -8.93
CA LEU A 137 17.38 -0.82 -7.64
C LEU A 137 18.62 -1.68 -7.36
N GLY A 138 19.18 -2.35 -8.37
CA GLY A 138 20.53 -2.93 -8.26
C GLY A 138 20.69 -4.00 -7.16
N GLY A 139 19.67 -4.81 -6.91
CA GLY A 139 19.80 -6.00 -6.08
C GLY A 139 19.78 -5.76 -4.56
N THR A 140 19.05 -4.75 -4.06
CA THR A 140 18.73 -4.66 -2.62
C THR A 140 17.88 -5.84 -2.18
N ARG A 141 18.56 -6.91 -1.75
CA ARG A 141 17.94 -8.06 -1.09
C ARG A 141 17.60 -7.66 0.34
N SER A 142 16.31 -7.57 0.66
CA SER A 142 15.86 -7.69 2.05
C SER A 142 15.44 -9.12 2.30
N SER A 143 16.27 -9.86 3.04
CA SER A 143 15.99 -11.22 3.51
C SER A 143 15.84 -11.17 5.03
N GLY A 144 14.62 -10.95 5.52
CA GLY A 144 14.31 -11.03 6.97
C GLY A 144 14.43 -9.74 7.78
N GLY A 145 14.29 -8.56 7.16
CA GLY A 145 14.34 -7.27 7.85
C GLY A 145 13.53 -6.15 7.17
N GLY A 146 13.40 -5.02 7.86
CA GLY A 146 12.71 -3.83 7.32
C GLY A 146 13.40 -3.26 6.09
N ALA A 147 12.63 -2.82 5.10
CA ALA A 147 13.12 -2.23 3.87
C ALA A 147 12.24 -1.05 3.44
N VAL A 148 12.85 -0.04 2.81
CA VAL A 148 12.16 1.16 2.29
C VAL A 148 12.43 1.24 0.79
N PHE A 149 11.38 1.43 0.01
CA PHE A 149 11.46 1.50 -1.45
C PHE A 149 10.80 2.79 -1.96
N PRO A 150 11.42 3.54 -2.89
CA PRO A 150 10.71 4.52 -3.70
C PRO A 150 9.76 3.79 -4.65
N VAL A 151 8.52 4.27 -4.75
CA VAL A 151 7.48 3.75 -5.66
C VAL A 151 7.22 4.76 -6.77
#